data_AF-A0A9W6WZP0-F1
#
_entry.id   AF-A0A9W6WZP0-F1
#
_cell.length_a   1.000
_cell.length_b   1.000
_cell.length_c   1.000
_cell.angle_alpha   90.00
_cell.angle_beta   90.00
_cell.angle_gamma   90.00
#
_symmetry.space_group_name_H-M   'P 1'
#
loop_
_entity.id
_entity.type
_entity.pdbx_description
1 polymer ?
#
loop_
_entity_poly.entity_id
_entity_poly.type
_entity_poly.pdbx_seq_one_letter_code
_entity_poly.pdbx_strand_id
1 'polypeptide(L)'
;MRSFYLLLLAVIVLLAYSNAAMLEDDSALQSVNRDGDTKRTLRVETTSESDDDEERLLGINSFKLWRLRRAANKLSKQQAKLAASQAKLAAKQEKMLKSWLENKKVYPDYLYKKLGFAKMGAKASESPNYAVYQKYVDELTTRWVNFGDSPETVYKSLRLDKLGAKASQSPSYPIYEKFLRLIFSN
;
A
#
# COMPACT_ATOMS: atom_id res chain seq x y z
N MET A 1 -21.07 12.92 7.01
CA MET A 1 -20.09 11.85 7.30
C MET A 1 -20.09 10.73 6.26
N ARG A 2 -21.24 10.21 5.80
CA ARG A 2 -21.31 9.07 4.85
C ARG A 2 -20.82 9.36 3.42
N SER A 3 -20.93 10.61 2.96
CA SER A 3 -20.51 11.04 1.61
C SER A 3 -19.00 10.99 1.38
N PHE A 4 -18.19 11.21 2.42
CA PHE A 4 -16.73 11.16 2.33
C PHE A 4 -16.19 9.75 2.13
N TYR A 5 -16.86 8.75 2.72
CA TYR A 5 -16.48 7.35 2.54
C TYR A 5 -16.76 6.85 1.11
N LEU A 6 -17.87 7.31 0.51
CA LEU A 6 -18.20 6.98 -0.88
C LEU A 6 -17.20 7.59 -1.87
N LEU A 7 -16.76 8.83 -1.62
CA LEU A 7 -15.72 9.48 -2.44
C LEU A 7 -14.37 8.78 -2.30
N LEU A 8 -14.00 8.37 -1.09
CA LEU A 8 -12.74 7.68 -0.85
C LEU A 8 -12.75 6.28 -1.52
N LEU A 9 -13.88 5.57 -1.47
CA LEU A 9 -14.04 4.28 -2.12
C LEU A 9 -13.97 4.39 -3.65
N ALA A 10 -14.59 5.43 -4.23
CA ALA A 10 -14.50 5.71 -5.67
C ALA A 10 -13.06 5.98 -6.15
N VAL A 11 -12.26 6.70 -5.35
CA VAL A 11 -10.85 6.98 -5.68
C VAL A 11 -9.99 5.71 -5.62
N ILE A 12 -10.25 4.80 -4.68
CA ILE A 12 -9.54 3.53 -4.59
C ILE A 12 -9.83 2.63 -5.81
N VAL A 13 -11.09 2.58 -6.26
CA VAL A 13 -11.49 1.79 -7.44
C VAL A 13 -10.84 2.33 -8.72
N LEU A 14 -10.77 3.65 -8.88
CA LEU A 14 -10.11 4.29 -10.03
C LEU A 14 -8.59 4.03 -10.09
N LEU A 15 -7.93 4.01 -8.93
CA LEU A 15 -6.51 3.66 -8.81
C LEU A 15 -6.22 2.19 -9.11
N ALA A 16 -7.14 1.28 -8.74
CA ALA A 16 -7.00 -0.14 -9.05
C ALA A 16 -7.18 -0.43 -10.56
N TYR A 17 -8.11 0.27 -11.22
CA TYR A 17 -8.37 0.09 -12.65
C TYR A 17 -7.19 0.56 -13.53
N SER A 18 -6.47 1.58 -13.08
CA SER A 18 -5.32 2.15 -13.83
C SER A 18 -4.12 1.21 -13.88
N ASN A 19 -3.97 0.31 -12.90
CA ASN A 19 -2.83 -0.60 -12.81
C ASN A 19 -3.08 -1.95 -13.53
N ALA A 20 -4.33 -2.25 -13.89
CA ALA A 20 -4.69 -3.48 -14.62
C ALA A 20 -4.56 -3.34 -16.15
N ALA A 21 -4.36 -2.12 -16.67
CA ALA A 21 -4.24 -1.85 -18.10
C ALA A 21 -2.79 -1.92 -18.65
N MET A 22 -1.82 -2.31 -17.83
CA MET A 22 -0.41 -2.48 -18.23
C MET A 22 0.07 -3.90 -17.95
N LEU A 23 -0.57 -4.90 -18.55
CA LEU A 23 -0.03 -6.25 -18.68
C LEU A 23 -0.88 -7.02 -19.70
N GLU A 24 -0.56 -6.82 -20.97
CA GLU A 24 -0.74 -7.75 -22.10
C GLU A 24 -0.61 -6.94 -23.40
N ASP A 25 0.59 -6.91 -23.99
CA ASP A 25 0.81 -7.55 -25.30
C ASP A 25 2.29 -7.40 -25.75
N ASP A 26 2.67 -8.29 -26.68
CA ASP A 26 3.85 -8.26 -27.55
C ASP A 26 5.14 -8.94 -27.08
N SER A 27 5.04 -10.27 -27.05
CA SER A 27 6.04 -11.15 -27.65
C SER A 27 6.11 -10.97 -29.18
N ALA A 28 7.26 -10.57 -29.74
CA ALA A 28 7.83 -11.12 -30.99
C ALA A 28 9.02 -10.29 -31.54
N LEU A 29 10.15 -10.98 -31.69
CA LEU A 29 11.02 -11.02 -32.87
C LEU A 29 11.85 -9.80 -33.30
N GLN A 30 13.15 -10.04 -33.18
CA GLN A 30 14.17 -10.00 -34.24
C GLN A 30 14.39 -8.68 -35.00
N SER A 31 15.56 -8.13 -34.68
CA SER A 31 16.43 -7.33 -35.54
C SER A 31 16.57 -7.90 -36.97
N VAL A 32 16.17 -7.11 -37.96
CA VAL A 32 16.64 -7.24 -39.35
C VAL A 32 16.94 -5.85 -39.90
N ASN A 33 18.17 -5.70 -40.39
CA ASN A 33 18.70 -4.55 -41.13
C ASN A 33 17.77 -4.07 -42.24
N ARG A 34 17.70 -2.74 -42.44
CA ARG A 34 17.54 -2.14 -43.77
C ARG A 34 18.07 -0.71 -43.82
N ASP A 35 19.15 -0.56 -44.58
CA ASP A 35 19.57 0.69 -45.21
C ASP A 35 18.43 1.27 -46.05
N GLY A 36 18.31 2.61 -46.03
CA GLY A 36 17.26 3.32 -46.75
C GLY A 36 17.37 4.83 -46.57
N ASP A 37 18.34 5.41 -47.26
CA ASP A 37 18.47 6.81 -47.65
C ASP A 37 17.11 7.54 -47.79
N THR A 38 16.89 8.60 -47.02
CA THR A 38 16.16 9.80 -47.49
C THR A 38 16.55 11.02 -46.66
N LYS A 39 17.38 11.87 -47.28
CA LYS A 39 17.60 13.26 -46.90
C LYS A 39 16.27 14.03 -46.94
N ARG A 40 15.79 14.51 -45.80
CA ARG A 40 14.86 15.65 -45.71
C ARG A 40 15.28 16.54 -44.55
N THR A 41 16.21 17.44 -44.84
CA THR A 41 16.51 18.60 -44.03
C THR A 41 15.32 19.56 -44.10
N LEU A 42 14.56 19.68 -43.01
CA LEU A 42 13.54 20.70 -42.88
C LEU A 42 14.23 21.99 -42.44
N ARG A 43 14.42 22.88 -43.43
CA ARG A 43 14.98 24.22 -43.27
C ARG A 43 13.96 25.05 -42.48
N VAL A 44 14.30 25.42 -41.25
CA VAL A 44 13.60 26.49 -40.52
C VAL A 44 14.14 27.79 -41.11
N GLU A 45 13.43 28.35 -42.08
CA GLU A 45 13.65 29.73 -42.52
C GLU A 45 13.09 30.66 -41.44
N THR A 46 13.99 31.40 -40.83
CA THR A 46 13.68 32.56 -40.00
C THR A 46 13.32 33.72 -40.93
N THR A 47 12.04 33.91 -41.20
CA THR A 47 11.53 35.16 -41.76
C THR A 47 10.91 35.95 -40.62
N SER A 48 11.60 37.01 -40.24
CA SER A 48 11.07 38.11 -39.46
C SER A 48 9.96 38.80 -40.25
N GLU A 49 8.76 38.92 -39.67
CA GLU A 49 7.96 40.15 -39.59
C GLU A 49 6.53 39.85 -39.13
N SER A 50 6.11 40.61 -38.12
CA SER A 50 4.74 40.98 -37.71
C SER A 50 3.61 39.97 -37.97
N ASP A 51 3.05 39.39 -36.90
CA ASP A 51 1.74 39.85 -36.42
C ASP A 51 1.34 39.12 -35.13
N ASP A 52 0.66 39.89 -34.27
CA ASP A 52 0.14 39.59 -32.93
C ASP A 52 -0.94 38.50 -32.94
N ASP A 53 -0.64 37.31 -33.45
CA ASP A 53 -1.51 36.15 -33.28
C ASP A 53 -1.06 35.37 -32.05
N GLU A 54 -1.33 35.96 -30.88
CA GLU A 54 -1.39 35.23 -29.62
C GLU A 54 -2.44 34.12 -29.78
N GLU A 55 -1.98 32.94 -30.19
CA GLU A 55 -2.74 31.70 -30.29
C GLU A 55 -3.42 31.41 -28.93
N ARG A 56 -4.66 31.90 -28.85
CA ARG A 56 -5.62 31.66 -27.78
C ARG A 56 -6.09 30.22 -27.86
N LEU A 57 -5.27 29.27 -27.43
CA LEU A 57 -5.77 27.93 -27.13
C LEU A 57 -6.71 27.95 -25.91
N LEU A 58 -6.64 28.98 -25.04
CA LEU A 58 -7.58 29.18 -23.90
C LEU A 58 -7.83 30.66 -23.48
N GLY A 59 -7.32 31.68 -24.19
CA GLY A 59 -7.46 33.09 -23.78
C GLY A 59 -6.74 33.46 -22.47
N ILE A 60 -5.76 32.66 -22.05
CA ILE A 60 -5.02 32.84 -20.79
C ILE A 60 -3.69 33.54 -21.10
N ASN A 61 -3.51 34.78 -20.64
CA ASN A 61 -2.25 35.53 -20.75
C ASN A 61 -1.08 34.74 -20.08
N SER A 62 0.10 34.78 -20.71
CA SER A 62 1.39 34.26 -20.24
C SER A 62 1.64 34.37 -18.73
N PHE A 63 1.29 35.50 -18.11
CA PHE A 63 1.47 35.69 -16.66
C PHE A 63 0.52 34.81 -15.81
N LYS A 64 -0.73 34.63 -16.26
CA LYS A 64 -1.69 33.70 -15.63
C LYS A 64 -1.24 32.26 -15.81
N LEU A 65 -0.71 31.90 -16.98
CA LEU A 65 -0.15 30.58 -17.25
C LEU A 65 1.03 30.25 -16.33
N TRP A 66 1.94 31.22 -16.15
CA TRP A 66 3.06 31.10 -15.22
C TRP A 66 2.62 30.90 -13.77
N ARG A 67 1.61 31.65 -13.30
CA ARG A 67 1.04 31.48 -11.95
C ARG A 67 0.41 30.10 -11.78
N LEU A 68 -0.36 29.62 -12.77
CA LEU A 68 -0.96 28.29 -12.75
C LEU A 68 0.11 27.19 -12.68
N ARG A 69 1.17 27.26 -13.49
CA ARG A 69 2.29 26.32 -13.44
C ARG A 69 2.99 26.32 -12.09
N ARG A 70 3.18 27.50 -11.48
CA ARG A 70 3.79 27.62 -10.14
C ARG A 70 2.89 27.04 -9.05
N ALA A 71 1.58 27.24 -9.14
CA ALA A 71 0.59 26.66 -8.23
C ALA A 71 0.55 25.12 -8.37
N ALA A 72 0.51 24.60 -9.59
CA ALA A 72 0.56 23.16 -9.86
C ALA A 72 1.84 22.52 -9.31
N ASN A 73 3.00 23.14 -9.53
CA ASN A 73 4.27 22.67 -8.96
C ASN A 73 4.33 22.72 -7.43
N LYS A 74 3.58 23.63 -6.80
CA LYS A 74 3.47 23.68 -5.33
C LYS A 74 2.60 22.55 -4.80
N LEU A 75 1.47 22.29 -5.46
CA LEU A 75 0.56 21.20 -5.11
C LEU A 75 1.23 19.83 -5.32
N SER A 76 1.93 19.63 -6.44
CA SER A 76 2.65 18.38 -6.71
C SER A 76 3.75 18.12 -5.67
N LYS A 77 4.50 19.16 -5.27
CA LYS A 77 5.47 19.07 -4.17
C LYS A 77 4.81 18.73 -2.82
N GLN A 78 3.62 19.27 -2.54
CA GLN A 78 2.88 18.94 -1.32
C GLN A 78 2.39 17.48 -1.33
N GLN A 79 1.85 17.02 -2.46
CA GLN A 79 1.43 15.63 -2.64
C GLN A 79 2.63 14.67 -2.51
N ALA A 80 3.76 14.98 -3.15
CA ALA A 80 4.98 14.20 -3.03
C ALA A 80 5.50 14.11 -1.58
N LYS A 81 5.39 15.21 -0.80
CA LYS A 81 5.76 15.20 0.63
C LYS A 81 4.83 14.33 1.47
N LEU A 82 3.52 14.38 1.21
CA LEU A 82 2.55 13.53 1.91
C LEU A 82 2.79 12.05 1.59
N ALA A 83 2.96 11.72 0.30
CA ALA A 83 3.29 10.36 -0.13
C ALA A 83 4.61 9.86 0.50
N ALA A 84 5.66 10.69 0.51
CA ALA A 84 6.92 10.35 1.16
C ALA A 84 6.78 10.15 2.68
N SER A 85 5.92 10.93 3.35
CA SER A 85 5.65 10.75 4.78
C SER A 85 4.89 9.44 5.06
N GLN A 86 3.91 9.09 4.22
CA GLN A 86 3.17 7.83 4.31
C GLN A 86 4.08 6.64 4.03
N ALA A 87 4.93 6.72 3.01
CA ALA A 87 5.91 5.68 2.70
C ALA A 87 6.90 5.45 3.86
N LYS A 88 7.36 6.52 4.53
CA LYS A 88 8.21 6.40 5.73
C LYS A 88 7.48 5.72 6.89
N LEU A 89 6.19 6.03 7.09
CA LEU A 89 5.38 5.38 8.12
C LEU A 89 5.18 3.89 7.82
N ALA A 90 4.86 3.55 6.57
CA ALA A 90 4.71 2.17 6.11
C ALA A 90 6.02 1.38 6.29
N ALA A 91 7.16 1.93 5.84
CA ALA A 91 8.46 1.30 6.03
C ALA A 91 8.81 1.09 7.51
N LYS A 92 8.39 2.01 8.39
CA LYS A 92 8.55 1.84 9.84
C LYS A 92 7.67 0.71 10.38
N GLN A 93 6.43 0.60 9.92
CA GLN A 93 5.52 -0.49 10.30
C GLN A 93 6.04 -1.85 9.86
N GLU A 94 6.56 -1.96 8.63
CA GLU A 94 7.18 -3.19 8.13
C GLU A 94 8.40 -3.62 8.94
N LYS A 95 9.26 -2.67 9.31
CA LYS A 95 10.41 -2.97 10.20
C LYS A 95 9.95 -3.48 11.57
N MET A 96 8.88 -2.90 12.14
CA MET A 96 8.32 -3.39 13.39
C MET A 96 7.75 -4.80 13.24
N LEU A 97 6.99 -5.07 12.16
CA LEU A 97 6.44 -6.38 11.85
C LEU A 97 7.52 -7.46 11.75
N LYS A 98 8.56 -7.21 10.95
CA LYS A 98 9.71 -8.12 10.82
C LYS A 98 10.36 -8.41 12.15
N SER A 99 10.61 -7.36 12.94
CA SER A 99 11.17 -7.51 14.29
C SER A 99 10.29 -8.36 15.20
N TRP A 100 8.96 -8.23 15.13
CA TRP A 100 8.04 -9.05 15.94
C TRP A 100 8.01 -10.51 15.50
N LEU A 101 8.14 -10.79 14.20
CA LEU A 101 8.14 -12.16 13.66
C LEU A 101 9.45 -12.91 13.89
N GLU A 102 10.57 -12.20 13.90
CA GLU A 102 11.89 -12.76 14.20
C GLU A 102 12.05 -13.06 15.70
N ASN A 103 11.43 -12.23 16.55
CA ASN A 103 11.53 -12.37 18.00
C ASN A 103 10.57 -13.44 18.55
N LYS A 104 11.10 -14.63 18.83
CA LYS A 104 10.36 -15.74 19.49
C LYS A 104 9.76 -15.39 20.87
N LYS A 105 10.23 -14.32 21.51
CA LYS A 105 9.68 -13.82 22.79
C LYS A 105 8.39 -13.01 22.62
N VAL A 106 8.11 -12.55 21.40
CA VAL A 106 6.94 -11.76 21.05
C VAL A 106 5.83 -12.71 20.60
N TYR A 107 4.72 -12.69 21.32
CA TYR A 107 3.53 -13.48 21.02
C TYR A 107 2.31 -12.55 20.98
N PRO A 108 1.20 -12.96 20.33
CA PRO A 108 0.06 -12.08 20.08
C PRO A 108 -0.52 -11.41 21.33
N ASP A 109 -0.71 -12.14 22.43
CA ASP A 109 -1.24 -11.57 23.69
C ASP A 109 -0.29 -10.53 24.32
N TYR A 110 1.04 -10.73 24.23
CA TYR A 110 2.01 -9.73 24.67
C TYR A 110 1.90 -8.43 23.86
N LEU A 111 1.82 -8.53 22.53
CA LEU A 111 1.64 -7.35 21.68
C LEU A 111 0.29 -6.68 21.91
N TYR A 112 -0.77 -7.48 22.10
CA TYR A 112 -2.11 -6.97 22.36
C TYR A 112 -2.15 -6.10 23.62
N LYS A 113 -1.48 -6.55 24.69
CA LYS A 113 -1.30 -5.77 25.93
C LYS A 113 -0.37 -4.59 25.75
N LYS A 114 0.78 -4.76 25.08
CA LYS A 114 1.78 -3.70 24.85
C LYS A 114 1.24 -2.54 24.01
N LEU A 115 0.39 -2.84 23.03
CA LEU A 115 -0.28 -1.85 22.19
C LEU A 115 -1.50 -1.21 22.87
N GLY A 116 -1.83 -1.64 24.09
CA GLY A 116 -2.91 -1.07 24.89
C GLY A 116 -4.30 -1.50 24.45
N PHE A 117 -4.44 -2.49 23.56
CA PHE A 117 -5.75 -2.97 23.10
C PHE A 117 -6.59 -3.54 24.24
N ALA A 118 -5.94 -4.17 25.23
CA ALA A 118 -6.61 -4.63 26.45
C ALA A 118 -7.36 -3.51 27.20
N LYS A 119 -6.88 -2.26 27.15
CA LYS A 119 -7.54 -1.10 27.76
C LYS A 119 -8.62 -0.50 26.86
N MET A 120 -8.47 -0.66 25.55
CA MET A 120 -9.42 -0.12 24.56
C MET A 120 -10.64 -1.02 24.36
N GLY A 121 -10.53 -2.32 24.66
CA GLY A 121 -11.62 -3.28 24.51
C GLY A 121 -12.18 -3.27 23.09
N ALA A 122 -13.50 -3.04 22.95
CA ALA A 122 -14.18 -2.99 21.66
C ALA A 122 -13.67 -1.88 20.72
N LYS A 123 -13.04 -0.82 21.26
CA LYS A 123 -12.47 0.27 20.44
C LYS A 123 -11.07 -0.03 19.93
N ALA A 124 -10.51 -1.20 20.25
CA ALA A 124 -9.18 -1.59 19.77
C ALA A 124 -9.08 -1.53 18.24
N SER A 125 -10.14 -1.89 17.52
CA SER A 125 -10.20 -1.85 16.05
C SER A 125 -10.13 -0.46 15.44
N GLU A 126 -10.44 0.58 16.20
CA GLU A 126 -10.37 1.97 15.74
C GLU A 126 -8.93 2.52 15.79
N SER A 127 -8.01 1.81 16.45
CA SER A 127 -6.61 2.23 16.54
C SER A 127 -5.87 1.98 15.22
N PRO A 128 -5.07 2.93 14.72
CA PRO A 128 -4.23 2.71 13.54
C PRO A 128 -3.22 1.58 13.74
N ASN A 129 -2.87 1.27 14.99
CA ASN A 129 -1.96 0.17 15.32
C ASN A 129 -2.62 -1.20 15.20
N TYR A 130 -3.96 -1.27 15.22
CA TYR A 130 -4.68 -2.53 15.13
C TYR A 130 -4.52 -3.18 13.75
N ALA A 131 -4.51 -2.38 12.69
CA ALA A 131 -4.23 -2.87 11.34
C ALA A 131 -2.83 -3.52 11.25
N VAL A 132 -1.83 -2.96 11.93
CA VAL A 132 -0.48 -3.54 11.98
C VAL A 132 -0.48 -4.84 12.79
N TYR A 133 -1.19 -4.89 13.91
CA TYR A 133 -1.34 -6.11 14.70
C TYR A 133 -2.04 -7.23 13.92
N GLN A 134 -3.09 -6.91 13.17
CA GLN A 134 -3.78 -7.89 12.32
C GLN A 134 -2.84 -8.47 11.26
N LYS A 135 -2.06 -7.62 10.56
CA LYS A 135 -1.02 -8.09 9.63
C LYS A 135 -0.02 -9.04 10.28
N TYR A 136 0.43 -8.72 11.51
CA TYR A 136 1.31 -9.61 12.27
C TYR A 136 0.66 -10.99 12.51
N VAL A 137 -0.61 -11.00 12.93
CA VAL A 137 -1.36 -12.25 13.17
C VAL A 137 -1.52 -13.06 11.89
N ASP A 138 -1.83 -12.40 10.77
CA ASP A 138 -1.99 -13.05 9.48
C ASP A 138 -0.68 -13.68 8.98
N GLU A 139 0.42 -12.94 9.03
CA GLU A 139 1.75 -13.45 8.66
C GLU A 139 2.19 -14.60 9.57
N LEU A 140 1.92 -14.50 10.87
CA LEU A 140 2.23 -15.55 11.84
C LEU A 140 1.42 -16.83 11.57
N THR A 141 0.13 -16.68 11.25
CA THR A 141 -0.75 -17.82 10.95
C THR A 141 -0.35 -18.47 9.63
N THR A 142 -0.07 -17.67 8.60
CA THR A 142 0.42 -18.14 7.29
C THR A 142 1.73 -18.89 7.43
N ARG A 143 2.63 -18.39 8.28
CA ARG A 143 3.89 -19.07 8.61
C ARG A 143 3.63 -20.46 9.20
N TRP A 144 2.78 -20.57 10.22
CA TRP A 144 2.48 -21.88 10.83
C TRP A 144 1.90 -22.87 9.83
N VAL A 145 0.99 -22.42 8.96
CA VAL A 145 0.41 -23.26 7.90
C VAL A 145 1.50 -23.71 6.92
N ASN A 146 2.34 -22.79 6.44
CA ASN A 146 3.40 -23.10 5.47
C ASN A 146 4.47 -24.04 6.04
N PHE A 147 4.78 -23.95 7.34
CA PHE A 147 5.72 -24.84 8.01
C PHE A 147 5.08 -26.17 8.43
N GLY A 148 3.76 -26.33 8.30
CA GLY A 148 3.05 -27.52 8.75
C GLY A 148 3.10 -27.70 10.27
N ASP A 149 3.11 -26.60 11.03
CA ASP A 149 3.16 -26.67 12.48
C ASP A 149 1.92 -27.38 13.03
N SER A 150 2.11 -28.27 14.02
CA SER A 150 0.99 -28.96 14.64
C SER A 150 0.12 -28.01 15.48
N PRO A 151 -1.19 -28.27 15.63
CA PRO A 151 -2.07 -27.52 16.53
C PRO A 151 -1.50 -27.35 17.94
N GLU A 152 -0.87 -28.40 18.48
CA GLU A 152 -0.27 -28.36 19.80
C GLU A 152 0.92 -27.38 19.86
N THR A 153 1.75 -27.33 18.81
CA THR A 153 2.86 -26.38 18.70
C THR A 153 2.36 -24.95 18.68
N VAL A 154 1.31 -24.67 17.89
CA VAL A 154 0.69 -23.35 17.83
C VAL A 154 0.05 -22.97 19.17
N TYR A 155 -0.60 -23.91 19.84
CA TYR A 155 -1.20 -23.67 21.16
C TYR A 155 -0.16 -23.26 22.21
N LYS A 156 1.00 -23.92 22.23
CA LYS A 156 2.14 -23.57 23.09
C LYS A 156 2.82 -22.26 22.68
N SER A 157 2.94 -21.96 21.39
CA SER A 157 3.55 -20.72 20.91
C SER A 157 2.73 -19.48 21.30
N LEU A 158 1.40 -19.63 21.32
CA LEU A 158 0.45 -18.64 21.83
C LEU A 158 0.40 -18.55 23.36
N ARG A 159 1.13 -19.43 24.06
CA ARG A 159 1.16 -19.57 25.53
C ARG A 159 -0.20 -19.88 26.15
N LEU A 160 -1.09 -20.52 25.38
CA LEU A 160 -2.42 -20.91 25.87
C LEU A 160 -2.32 -22.08 26.87
N ASP A 161 -1.27 -22.89 26.77
CA ASP A 161 -0.91 -23.94 27.73
C ASP A 161 -0.75 -23.39 29.16
N LYS A 162 -0.18 -22.20 29.30
CA LYS A 162 0.03 -21.54 30.60
C LYS A 162 -1.26 -21.00 31.23
N LEU A 163 -2.32 -20.87 30.45
CA LEU A 163 -3.60 -20.32 30.90
C LEU A 163 -4.57 -21.41 31.35
N GLY A 164 -4.35 -22.66 30.96
CA GLY A 164 -5.22 -23.79 31.31
C GLY A 164 -6.69 -23.50 30.97
N ALA A 165 -7.56 -23.62 31.96
CA ALA A 165 -9.01 -23.36 31.81
C ALA A 165 -9.36 -21.92 31.38
N LYS A 166 -8.44 -20.96 31.52
CA LYS A 166 -8.64 -19.55 31.10
C LYS A 166 -8.17 -19.29 29.67
N ALA A 167 -7.70 -20.31 28.94
CA ALA A 167 -7.22 -20.14 27.57
C ALA A 167 -8.28 -19.54 26.63
N SER A 168 -9.54 -19.93 26.78
CA SER A 168 -10.67 -19.40 25.98
C SER A 168 -10.95 -17.91 26.20
N GLN A 169 -10.48 -17.34 27.32
CA GLN A 169 -10.61 -15.91 27.62
C GLN A 169 -9.45 -15.08 27.05
N SER A 170 -8.44 -15.75 26.48
CA SER A 170 -7.26 -15.09 25.93
C SER A 170 -7.59 -14.39 24.60
N PRO A 171 -7.07 -13.18 24.37
CA PRO A 171 -7.09 -12.55 23.04
C PRO A 171 -6.41 -13.40 21.95
N SER A 172 -5.54 -14.34 22.34
CA SER A 172 -4.89 -15.28 21.42
C SER A 172 -5.77 -16.46 21.01
N TYR A 173 -6.87 -16.74 21.72
CA TYR A 173 -7.70 -17.92 21.42
C TYR A 173 -8.39 -17.86 20.05
N PRO A 174 -8.98 -16.72 19.63
CA PRO A 174 -9.54 -16.60 18.28
C PRO A 174 -8.49 -16.78 17.16
N ILE A 175 -7.21 -16.48 17.44
CA ILE A 175 -6.10 -16.68 16.51
C ILE A 175 -5.83 -18.18 16.32
N TYR A 176 -5.83 -18.94 17.42
CA TYR A 176 -5.72 -20.40 17.37
C TYR A 176 -6.87 -21.02 16.58
N GLU A 177 -8.11 -20.60 16.83
CA GLU A 177 -9.27 -21.08 16.05
C GLU A 177 -9.12 -20.77 14.56
N LYS A 178 -8.67 -19.56 14.21
CA LYS A 178 -8.39 -19.18 12.82
C LYS A 178 -7.38 -20.13 12.18
N PHE A 179 -6.30 -20.44 12.88
CA PHE A 179 -5.29 -21.41 12.42
C PHE A 179 -5.90 -22.79 12.19
N LEU A 180 -6.68 -23.32 13.15
CA LEU A 180 -7.36 -24.61 13.01
C LEU A 180 -8.26 -24.65 11.77
N ARG A 181 -9.04 -23.58 11.55
CA ARG A 181 -9.90 -23.49 10.36
C ARG A 181 -9.07 -23.52 9.08
N LEU A 182 -7.91 -22.86 9.03
CA LEU A 182 -7.07 -22.85 7.83
C LEU A 182 -6.48 -24.22 7.50
N ILE A 183 -6.07 -25.01 8.51
CA ILE A 183 -5.49 -26.34 8.27
C ILE A 183 -6.52 -27.44 8.02
N PHE A 184 -7.77 -27.27 8.49
CA PHE A 184 -8.84 -28.26 8.34
C PHE A 184 -9.89 -27.90 7.26
N SER A 185 -9.83 -26.68 6.72
CA SER A 185 -10.67 -26.24 5.60
C SER A 185 -10.01 -26.49 4.23
N ASN A 186 -8.76 -26.96 4.23
CA ASN A 186 -7.99 -27.32 3.03
C ASN A 186 -7.99 -28.84 2.88
#